data_AF-A0A4C1WKF9-F1
#
_entry.id   AF-A0A4C1WKF9-F1
#
_cell.length_a   1.000
_cell.length_b   1.000
_cell.length_c   1.000
_cell.angle_alpha   90.00
_cell.angle_beta   90.00
_cell.angle_gamma   90.00
#
_symmetry.space_group_name_H-M   'P 1'
#
loop_
_entity.id
_entity.type
_entity.pdbx_description
1 polymer ?
#
loop_
_entity_poly.entity_id
_entity_poly.type
_entity_poly.pdbx_seq_one_letter_code
_entity_poly.pdbx_strand_id
1 'polypeptide(L)'
;MCCDTTASNTGRFSGACAILEQTLERELLLFACRHHIYELVLKAVFETKVKQITSSPDIPIFKKLRDNWKNINTDNIEPPLNFVKAHIAETKITSLLTFYKTELEKPFIRNDYRELVELCVVFLGGDTENKLKLRPPGALHQARWMARAIYKNMFASIAT
;
A
#
# COMPACT_ATOMS: atom_id res chain seq x y z
N MET A 1 10.60 -11.23 -17.73
CA MET A 1 11.08 -11.04 -16.34
C MET A 1 10.39 -9.83 -15.72
N CYS A 2 10.14 -9.84 -14.40
CA CYS A 2 9.63 -8.68 -13.66
C CYS A 2 10.50 -8.49 -12.42
N CYS A 3 11.13 -7.33 -12.26
CA CYS A 3 12.00 -7.00 -11.13
C CYS A 3 12.03 -5.47 -10.93
N ASP A 4 12.62 -5.02 -9.82
CA ASP A 4 12.98 -3.61 -9.67
C ASP A 4 14.21 -3.25 -10.52
N THR A 5 14.52 -1.96 -10.66
CA THR A 5 15.67 -1.44 -11.42
C THR A 5 16.93 -1.28 -10.59
N THR A 6 17.10 -2.09 -9.53
CA THR A 6 18.34 -2.08 -8.76
C THR A 6 19.51 -2.62 -9.60
N ALA A 7 20.72 -2.11 -9.34
CA ALA A 7 21.92 -2.56 -10.05
C ALA A 7 22.15 -4.08 -9.91
N SER A 8 21.75 -4.67 -8.78
CA SER A 8 21.78 -6.13 -8.57
C SER A 8 20.87 -6.90 -9.51
N ASN A 9 19.77 -6.31 -9.98
CA ASN A 9 18.84 -6.96 -10.90
C ASN A 9 19.15 -6.64 -12.37
N THR A 10 19.43 -5.37 -12.68
CA THR A 10 19.56 -4.87 -14.07
C THR A 10 21.01 -4.60 -14.50
N GLY A 11 21.99 -4.94 -13.67
CA GLY A 11 23.41 -4.80 -14.01
C GLY A 11 23.76 -5.55 -15.30
N ARG A 12 24.45 -4.87 -16.23
CA ARG A 12 24.74 -5.39 -17.58
C ARG A 12 25.47 -6.74 -17.58
N PHE A 13 26.43 -6.93 -16.67
CA PHE A 13 27.30 -8.11 -16.66
C PHE A 13 27.01 -9.07 -15.49
N SER A 14 26.55 -8.53 -14.36
CA SER A 14 26.38 -9.29 -13.11
C SER A 14 24.98 -9.12 -12.50
N GLY A 15 24.05 -8.51 -13.24
CA GLY A 15 22.67 -8.39 -12.82
C GLY A 15 21.94 -9.72 -12.95
N ALA A 16 21.03 -10.00 -12.03
CA ALA A 16 20.22 -11.22 -12.04
C ALA A 16 19.51 -11.44 -13.39
N CYS A 17 19.01 -10.38 -14.05
CA CYS A 17 18.39 -10.49 -15.37
C CYS A 17 19.37 -10.95 -16.46
N ALA A 18 20.58 -10.38 -16.51
CA ALA A 18 21.59 -10.76 -17.48
C ALA A 18 22.05 -12.21 -17.28
N ILE A 19 22.24 -12.62 -16.02
CA ILE A 19 22.61 -14.00 -15.67
C ILE A 19 21.48 -14.97 -16.08
N LEU A 20 20.22 -14.61 -15.85
CA LEU A 20 19.07 -15.44 -16.22
C LEU A 20 18.96 -15.63 -17.73
N GLU A 21 19.13 -14.56 -18.53
CA GLU A 21 19.10 -14.65 -19.99
C GLU A 21 20.25 -15.50 -20.54
N GLN A 22 21.46 -15.36 -19.98
CA GLN A 22 22.61 -16.20 -20.34
C GLN A 22 22.37 -17.67 -19.99
N THR A 23 21.81 -17.94 -18.80
CA THR A 23 21.52 -19.31 -18.34
C THR A 23 20.45 -19.98 -19.18
N LEU A 24 19.46 -19.22 -19.64
CA LEU A 24 18.35 -19.72 -20.45
C LEU A 24 18.62 -19.65 -21.96
N GLU A 25 19.79 -19.11 -22.35
CA GLU A 25 20.21 -18.87 -23.74
C GLU A 25 19.13 -18.19 -24.60
N ARG A 26 18.40 -17.26 -23.98
CA ARG A 26 17.24 -16.60 -24.60
C ARG A 26 17.07 -15.18 -24.08
N GLU A 27 16.74 -14.28 -25.00
CA GLU A 27 16.27 -12.94 -24.66
C GLU A 27 14.90 -13.00 -23.97
N LEU A 28 14.82 -12.33 -22.81
CA LEU A 28 13.62 -12.30 -22.00
C LEU A 28 13.11 -10.87 -21.91
N LEU A 29 11.84 -10.68 -22.26
CA LEU A 29 11.20 -9.38 -22.14
C LEU A 29 11.22 -8.88 -20.68
N LEU A 30 11.93 -7.78 -20.42
CA LEU A 30 12.07 -7.18 -19.10
C LEU A 30 10.95 -6.16 -18.82
N PHE A 31 10.07 -6.50 -17.88
CA PHE A 31 9.06 -5.61 -17.32
C PHE A 31 9.57 -4.97 -16.03
N ALA A 32 10.56 -4.09 -16.18
CA ALA A 32 11.17 -3.39 -15.06
C ALA A 32 10.13 -2.51 -14.34
N CYS A 33 10.16 -2.55 -13.00
CA CYS A 33 9.32 -1.73 -12.15
C CYS A 33 7.81 -1.80 -12.42
N ARG A 34 7.29 -2.90 -13.02
CA ARG A 34 5.85 -3.07 -13.29
C ARG A 34 4.99 -2.88 -12.04
N HIS A 35 5.49 -3.31 -10.88
CA HIS A 35 4.82 -3.12 -9.59
C HIS A 35 4.70 -1.64 -9.16
N HIS A 36 5.57 -0.74 -9.64
CA HIS A 36 5.55 0.68 -9.28
C HIS A 36 4.56 1.50 -10.11
N ILE A 37 3.96 0.96 -11.18
CA ILE A 37 3.01 1.71 -12.01
C ILE A 37 1.81 2.18 -11.19
N TYR A 38 1.25 1.30 -10.35
CA TYR A 38 0.14 1.66 -9.47
C TYR A 38 0.57 2.59 -8.33
N GLU A 39 1.84 2.55 -7.93
CA GLU A 39 2.38 3.50 -6.96
C GLU A 39 2.39 4.94 -7.51
N LEU A 40 2.56 5.13 -8.84
CA LEU A 40 2.52 6.46 -9.45
C LEU A 40 1.14 7.12 -9.33
N VAL A 41 0.05 6.35 -9.49
CA VAL A 41 -1.32 6.87 -9.34
C VAL A 41 -1.57 7.29 -7.90
N LEU A 42 -1.20 6.45 -6.95
CA LEU A 42 -1.32 6.75 -5.53
C LEU A 42 -0.45 7.95 -5.12
N LYS A 43 0.74 8.06 -5.70
CA LYS A 43 1.63 9.21 -5.53
C LYS A 43 0.96 10.51 -5.97
N ALA A 44 0.40 10.53 -7.18
CA ALA A 44 -0.29 11.70 -7.69
C ALA A 44 -1.48 12.10 -6.79
N VAL A 45 -2.29 11.13 -6.35
CA VAL A 45 -3.41 11.40 -5.41
C VAL A 45 -2.92 11.92 -4.06
N PHE A 46 -1.80 11.39 -3.54
CA PHE A 46 -1.24 11.86 -2.28
C PHE A 46 -0.70 13.27 -2.41
N GLU A 47 0.12 13.56 -3.43
CA GLU A 47 0.73 14.87 -3.65
C GLU A 47 -0.31 15.96 -3.95
N THR A 48 -1.41 15.61 -4.62
CA THR A 48 -2.51 16.54 -4.87
C THR A 48 -3.35 16.87 -3.63
N LYS A 49 -3.51 15.90 -2.71
CA LYS A 49 -4.38 16.06 -1.52
C LYS A 49 -3.61 16.47 -0.26
N VAL A 50 -2.37 16.01 -0.12
CA VAL A 50 -1.47 16.31 0.98
C VAL A 50 -0.41 17.27 0.44
N LYS A 51 -0.65 18.58 0.60
CA LYS A 51 0.25 19.65 0.15
C LYS A 51 1.55 19.72 0.98
N GLN A 52 2.24 18.60 1.18
CA GLN A 52 3.54 18.55 1.82
C GLN A 52 4.61 18.30 0.76
N ILE A 53 5.22 19.38 0.29
CA ILE A 53 6.43 19.32 -0.54
C ILE A 53 7.59 19.19 0.43
N THR A 54 8.20 18.02 0.50
CA THR A 54 9.45 17.84 1.27
C THR A 54 10.49 17.13 0.44
N SER A 55 11.68 17.74 0.33
CA SER A 55 12.91 17.10 -0.16
C SER A 55 13.46 16.05 0.82
N SER A 56 12.87 15.95 2.02
CA SER A 56 13.20 14.95 3.03
C SER A 56 12.77 13.53 2.62
N PRO A 57 13.59 12.50 2.90
CA PRO A 57 13.21 11.11 2.70
C PRO A 57 12.00 10.69 3.56
N ASP A 58 11.82 11.33 4.73
CA ASP A 58 10.69 11.14 5.64
C ASP A 58 9.57 12.17 5.39
N ILE A 59 8.31 11.71 5.42
CA ILE A 59 7.13 12.60 5.39
C ILE A 59 6.77 13.04 6.83
N PRO A 60 6.65 14.35 7.10
CA PRO A 60 6.35 14.89 8.43
C PRO A 60 5.06 14.34 9.08
N ILE A 61 3.96 14.18 8.32
CA ILE A 61 2.70 13.66 8.90
C ILE A 61 2.87 12.23 9.42
N PHE A 62 3.59 11.38 8.69
CA PHE A 62 3.80 10.00 9.13
C PHE A 62 4.85 9.90 10.23
N LYS A 63 5.86 10.79 10.24
CA LYS A 63 6.79 10.91 11.37
C LYS A 63 6.04 11.25 12.66
N LYS A 64 5.15 12.25 12.63
CA LYS A 64 4.30 12.60 13.79
C LYS A 64 3.42 11.44 14.24
N LEU A 65 2.79 10.72 13.29
CA LEU A 65 1.98 9.54 13.61
C LEU A 65 2.81 8.45 14.30
N ARG A 66 3.99 8.16 13.77
CA ARG A 66 4.92 7.17 14.33
C ARG A 66 5.36 7.56 15.73
N ASP A 67 5.76 8.81 15.91
CA ASP A 67 6.28 9.31 17.18
C ASP A 67 5.15 9.36 18.25
N ASN A 68 3.89 9.60 17.84
CA ASN A 68 2.72 9.58 18.71
C ASN A 68 2.04 8.21 18.84
N TRP A 69 2.55 7.16 18.21
CA TRP A 69 1.86 5.87 18.09
C TRP A 69 1.46 5.26 19.44
N LYS A 70 2.32 5.39 20.46
CA LYS A 70 2.08 4.85 21.81
C LYS A 70 0.85 5.44 22.50
N ASN A 71 0.38 6.61 22.04
CA ASN A 71 -0.77 7.31 22.61
C ASN A 71 -2.07 7.04 21.82
N ILE A 72 -2.02 6.23 20.76
CA ILE A 72 -3.18 5.91 19.92
C ILE A 72 -3.79 4.60 20.43
N ASN A 73 -5.08 4.64 20.78
CA ASN A 73 -5.81 3.43 21.10
C ASN A 73 -6.16 2.68 19.81
N THR A 74 -5.39 1.65 19.49
CA THR A 74 -5.60 0.81 18.30
C THR A 74 -6.77 -0.16 18.42
N ASP A 75 -7.29 -0.37 19.63
CA ASP A 75 -8.31 -1.38 19.89
C ASP A 75 -9.73 -0.87 19.58
N ASN A 76 -9.92 0.45 19.54
CA ASN A 76 -11.22 1.11 19.31
C ASN A 76 -11.18 2.09 18.13
N ILE A 77 -10.51 1.72 17.04
CA ILE A 77 -10.56 2.54 15.82
C ILE A 77 -11.89 2.31 15.13
N GLU A 78 -12.75 3.32 15.14
CA GLU A 78 -13.99 3.29 14.37
C GLU A 78 -13.68 3.49 12.87
N PRO A 79 -14.24 2.66 11.99
CA PRO A 79 -14.19 2.92 10.56
C PRO A 79 -14.84 4.27 10.23
N PRO A 80 -14.29 5.07 9.30
CA PRO A 80 -14.89 6.33 8.86
C PRO A 80 -16.06 6.08 7.90
N LEU A 81 -16.91 5.09 8.21
CA LEU A 81 -18.00 4.61 7.37
C LEU A 81 -19.00 5.72 7.06
N ASN A 82 -19.26 6.60 8.03
CA ASN A 82 -20.14 7.76 7.83
C ASN A 82 -19.59 8.69 6.74
N PHE A 83 -18.27 8.94 6.74
CA PHE A 83 -17.62 9.74 5.70
C PHE A 83 -17.70 9.05 4.34
N VAL A 84 -17.48 7.73 4.29
CA VAL A 84 -17.57 6.95 3.05
C VAL A 84 -18.98 6.99 2.48
N LYS A 85 -20.01 6.69 3.29
CA LYS A 85 -21.42 6.68 2.88
C LYS A 85 -21.90 8.06 2.41
N ALA A 86 -21.31 9.14 2.92
CA ALA A 86 -21.63 10.50 2.46
C ALA A 86 -21.11 10.81 1.04
N HIS A 87 -20.08 10.10 0.56
CA HIS A 87 -19.40 10.41 -0.71
C HIS A 87 -19.45 9.28 -1.75
N ILE A 88 -19.81 8.07 -1.33
CA ILE A 88 -19.83 6.87 -2.18
C ILE A 88 -21.19 6.20 -2.02
N ALA A 89 -21.86 5.94 -3.15
CA ALA A 89 -23.13 5.23 -3.18
C ALA A 89 -23.00 3.83 -2.56
N GLU A 90 -24.01 3.43 -1.79
CA GLU A 90 -24.02 2.15 -1.06
C GLU A 90 -23.83 0.94 -1.98
N THR A 91 -24.42 0.96 -3.18
CA THR A 91 -24.24 -0.10 -4.19
C THR A 91 -22.77 -0.27 -4.60
N LYS A 92 -22.01 0.82 -4.64
CA LYS A 92 -20.57 0.80 -4.97
C LYS A 92 -19.73 0.37 -3.78
N ILE A 93 -20.14 0.68 -2.56
CA ILE A 93 -19.50 0.16 -1.34
C ILE A 93 -19.63 -1.36 -1.31
N THR A 94 -20.83 -1.89 -1.55
CA THR A 94 -21.10 -3.33 -1.60
C THR A 94 -20.27 -4.03 -2.68
N SER A 95 -20.19 -3.47 -3.89
CA SER A 95 -19.40 -4.08 -4.96
C SER A 95 -17.89 -4.08 -4.66
N LEU A 96 -17.38 -3.02 -4.04
CA LEU A 96 -15.98 -2.96 -3.58
C LEU A 96 -15.70 -3.97 -2.46
N LEU A 97 -16.62 -4.12 -1.51
CA LEU A 97 -16.49 -5.13 -0.44
C LEU A 97 -16.45 -6.55 -1.01
N THR A 98 -17.34 -6.88 -1.96
CA THR A 98 -17.31 -8.17 -2.66
C THR A 98 -15.98 -8.39 -3.36
N PHE A 99 -15.50 -7.38 -4.11
CA PHE A 99 -14.21 -7.44 -4.78
C PHE A 99 -13.05 -7.71 -3.80
N TYR A 100 -12.94 -6.95 -2.72
CA TYR A 100 -11.83 -7.12 -1.77
C TYR A 100 -11.87 -8.46 -1.03
N LYS A 101 -13.05 -8.97 -0.69
CA LYS A 101 -13.18 -10.30 -0.09
C LYS A 101 -12.71 -11.40 -1.04
N THR A 102 -13.13 -11.35 -2.31
CA THR A 102 -12.63 -12.26 -3.34
C THR A 102 -11.12 -12.14 -3.56
N GLU A 103 -10.55 -10.93 -3.46
CA GLU A 103 -9.10 -10.76 -3.50
C GLU A 103 -8.41 -11.49 -2.34
N LEU A 104 -8.94 -11.42 -1.11
CA LEU A 104 -8.35 -12.05 0.08
C LEU A 104 -8.34 -13.58 0.04
N GLU A 105 -9.26 -14.18 -0.71
CA GLU A 105 -9.38 -15.63 -0.93
C GLU A 105 -8.29 -16.18 -1.87
N LYS A 106 -7.54 -15.32 -2.57
CA LYS A 106 -6.50 -15.78 -3.49
C LYS A 106 -5.40 -16.56 -2.74
N PRO A 107 -4.90 -17.66 -3.32
CA PRO A 107 -3.94 -18.54 -2.66
C PRO A 107 -2.58 -17.87 -2.43
N PHE A 108 -2.24 -16.85 -3.23
CA PHE A 108 -1.00 -16.11 -3.09
C PHE A 108 -1.25 -14.61 -3.13
N ILE A 109 -1.08 -13.96 -1.97
CA ILE A 109 -1.09 -12.51 -1.81
C ILE A 109 0.11 -12.14 -0.96
N ARG A 110 0.92 -11.19 -1.42
CA ARG A 110 2.03 -10.64 -0.63
C ARG A 110 1.48 -9.99 0.65
N ASN A 111 2.13 -10.19 1.79
CA ASN A 111 1.58 -9.79 3.09
C ASN A 111 1.18 -8.31 3.20
N ASP A 112 1.94 -7.41 2.58
CA ASP A 112 1.64 -5.97 2.54
C ASP A 112 0.43 -5.64 1.64
N TYR A 113 0.20 -6.37 0.54
CA TYR A 113 -1.03 -6.25 -0.25
C TYR A 113 -2.22 -6.79 0.54
N ARG A 114 -2.05 -7.90 1.26
CA ARG A 114 -3.09 -8.44 2.14
C ARG A 114 -3.50 -7.41 3.20
N GLU A 115 -2.52 -6.82 3.90
CA GLU A 115 -2.76 -5.77 4.89
C GLU A 115 -3.51 -4.57 4.30
N LEU A 116 -3.12 -4.11 3.10
CA LEU A 116 -3.83 -3.03 2.41
C LEU A 116 -5.28 -3.39 2.08
N VAL A 117 -5.54 -4.62 1.60
CA VAL A 117 -6.89 -5.07 1.27
C VAL A 117 -7.76 -5.22 2.52
N GLU A 118 -7.23 -5.79 3.60
CA GLU A 118 -7.91 -5.89 4.89
C GLU A 118 -8.27 -4.49 5.43
N LEU A 119 -7.36 -3.52 5.33
CA LEU A 119 -7.62 -2.12 5.68
C LEU A 119 -8.74 -1.50 4.83
N CYS A 120 -8.77 -1.77 3.52
CA CYS A 120 -9.83 -1.30 2.65
C CYS A 120 -11.20 -1.90 3.03
N VAL A 121 -11.24 -3.18 3.43
CA VAL A 121 -12.48 -3.83 3.92
C VAL A 121 -12.98 -3.14 5.18
N VAL A 122 -12.10 -2.95 6.18
CA VAL A 122 -12.45 -2.26 7.43
C VAL A 122 -12.90 -0.82 7.15
N PHE A 123 -12.19 -0.08 6.29
CA PHE A 123 -12.53 1.30 5.94
C PHE A 123 -13.92 1.44 5.30
N LEU A 124 -14.35 0.42 4.55
CA LEU A 124 -15.68 0.35 3.94
C LEU A 124 -16.76 -0.23 4.89
N GLY A 125 -16.41 -0.51 6.15
CA GLY A 125 -17.33 -1.05 7.16
C GLY A 125 -17.61 -2.55 7.01
N GLY A 126 -16.75 -3.29 6.31
CA GLY A 126 -16.83 -4.75 6.24
C GLY A 126 -16.03 -5.41 7.36
N ASP A 127 -16.48 -6.59 7.78
CA ASP A 127 -15.73 -7.44 8.71
C ASP A 127 -14.61 -8.21 8.01
N THR A 128 -13.48 -8.33 8.71
CA THR A 128 -12.36 -9.22 8.36
C THR A 128 -12.31 -10.39 9.34
N GLU A 129 -12.08 -11.61 8.86
CA GLU A 129 -11.99 -12.82 9.71
C GLU A 129 -10.89 -12.70 10.77
N ASN A 130 -9.80 -12.01 10.42
CA ASN A 130 -8.74 -11.63 11.33
C ASN A 130 -9.05 -10.24 11.91
N LYS A 131 -9.03 -10.10 13.24
CA LYS A 131 -8.98 -8.78 13.87
C LYS A 131 -7.74 -8.06 13.35
N LEU A 132 -7.94 -6.98 12.59
CA LEU A 132 -6.84 -6.22 11.99
C LEU A 132 -5.94 -5.68 13.10
N LYS A 133 -4.73 -6.25 13.23
CA LYS A 133 -3.71 -5.75 14.15
C LYS A 133 -2.90 -4.67 13.46
N LEU A 134 -3.25 -3.42 13.72
CA LEU A 134 -2.54 -2.28 13.18
C LEU A 134 -1.13 -2.19 13.77
N ARG A 135 -0.13 -2.03 12.90
CA ARG A 135 1.27 -1.94 13.29
C ARG A 135 1.76 -0.50 13.17
N PRO A 136 2.72 -0.10 14.04
CA PRO A 136 3.29 1.23 13.97
C PRO A 136 3.90 1.51 12.60
N PRO A 137 3.94 2.78 12.19
CA PRO A 137 4.60 3.17 10.97
C PRO A 137 6.06 2.72 10.91
N GLY A 138 6.38 1.84 9.96
CA GLY A 138 7.75 1.45 9.65
C GLY A 138 8.55 2.60 9.03
N ALA A 139 9.76 2.31 8.55
CA ALA A 139 10.55 3.29 7.81
C ALA A 139 9.82 3.73 6.52
N LEU A 140 9.32 4.97 6.52
CA LEU A 140 8.55 5.57 5.44
C LEU A 140 9.45 6.36 4.49
N HIS A 141 10.18 5.61 3.67
CA HIS A 141 10.96 6.20 2.58
C HIS A 141 10.04 6.62 1.43
N GLN A 142 10.43 7.62 0.64
CA GLN A 142 9.73 8.07 -0.58
C GLN A 142 9.44 6.96 -1.61
N ALA A 143 10.13 5.82 -1.51
CA ALA A 143 10.01 4.68 -2.42
C ALA A 143 9.11 3.55 -1.90
N ARG A 144 8.59 3.60 -0.67
CA ARG A 144 7.74 2.55 -0.08
C ARG A 144 6.28 3.01 0.01
N TRP A 145 5.61 3.09 -1.13
CA TRP A 145 4.29 3.73 -1.25
C TRP A 145 3.12 2.94 -0.65
N MET A 146 3.21 1.62 -0.60
CA MET A 146 2.21 0.76 0.05
C MET A 146 1.98 1.15 1.51
N ALA A 147 3.06 1.47 2.23
CA ALA A 147 3.01 2.00 3.58
C ALA A 147 2.19 3.31 3.66
N ARG A 148 2.29 4.19 2.65
CA ARG A 148 1.53 5.46 2.62
C ARG A 148 0.04 5.24 2.40
N ALA A 149 -0.35 4.28 1.57
CA ALA A 149 -1.75 3.93 1.38
C ALA A 149 -2.35 3.35 2.67
N ILE A 150 -1.62 2.44 3.31
CA ILE A 150 -1.95 1.84 4.61
C ILE A 150 -2.15 2.93 5.68
N TYR A 151 -1.16 3.81 5.86
CA TYR A 151 -1.24 4.84 6.91
C TYR A 151 -2.20 5.99 6.60
N LYS A 152 -2.48 6.29 5.32
CA LYS A 152 -3.51 7.26 4.96
C LYS A 152 -4.89 6.75 5.36
N ASN A 153 -5.19 5.50 5.02
CA ASN A 153 -6.46 4.87 5.41
C ASN A 153 -6.57 4.80 6.94
N MET A 154 -5.48 4.46 7.62
CA MET A 154 -5.43 4.43 9.08
C MET A 154 -5.63 5.81 9.71
N PHE A 155 -5.01 6.87 9.18
CA PHE A 155 -5.14 8.24 9.70
C PHE A 155 -6.58 8.74 9.59
N ALA A 156 -7.25 8.43 8.47
CA ALA A 156 -8.65 8.78 8.28
C ALA A 156 -9.59 8.06 9.26
N SER A 157 -9.20 6.89 9.78
CA SER A 157 -9.96 6.19 10.84
C SER A 157 -9.62 6.66 12.26
N ILE A 158 -8.45 7.25 12.50
CA ILE A 158 -8.04 7.77 13.83
C ILE A 158 -8.49 9.22 14.06
N ALA A 159 -8.62 10.01 13.00
CA ALA A 159 -8.87 11.45 13.08
C ALA A 159 -10.36 11.84 13.17
N THR A 160 -11.26 10.87 13.35
CA THR A 160 -12.70 11.02 13.57
C THR A 160 -13.07 10.52 14.95
#